data_AF-A0A1W1I0G2-F1
#
_entry.id   AF-A0A1W1I0G2-F1
#
_cell.length_a   1.000
_cell.length_b   1.000
_cell.length_c   1.000
_cell.angle_alpha   90.00
_cell.angle_beta   90.00
_cell.angle_gamma   90.00
#
_symmetry.space_group_name_H-M   'P 1'
#
loop_
_entity.id
_entity.type
_entity.pdbx_description
1 polymer ?
#
loop_
_entity_poly.entity_id
_entity_poly.type
_entity_poly.pdbx_seq_one_letter_code
_entity_poly.pdbx_strand_id
1 'polypeptide(L)'
;MNPPHDEAQKNASHIVVAYGRILEDSPTSLTILFRPESDLPYPKSIIRSALELLLLTIRDAETRKSLEACDVLLNRFLPQDEYCVAYQQRAGLAQAVERFKPGVSVDITFLKPLVTEGATKEGEERLAQIVEQWKRECDRTVLRHQEIRRDVELVQKSGEKRGE
;
A
#
# COMPACT_ATOMS: atom_id res chain seq x y z
N MET A 1 -7.42 37.57 -3.69
CA MET A 1 -8.24 36.35 -3.77
C MET A 1 -7.29 35.18 -3.99
N ASN A 2 -7.15 34.27 -3.03
CA ASN A 2 -6.45 32.98 -3.20
C ASN A 2 -7.47 31.84 -2.98
N PRO A 3 -8.26 31.40 -3.98
CA PRO A 3 -9.39 30.50 -3.66
C PRO A 3 -9.22 28.98 -3.92
N PRO A 4 -8.64 28.45 -5.02
CA PRO A 4 -8.83 27.03 -5.35
C PRO A 4 -7.74 26.07 -4.83
N HIS A 5 -6.53 26.56 -4.56
CA HIS A 5 -5.40 25.70 -4.24
C HIS A 5 -5.42 25.18 -2.79
N ASP A 6 -5.89 26.00 -1.85
CA ASP A 6 -5.94 25.66 -0.43
C ASP A 6 -7.05 24.65 -0.10
N GLU A 7 -8.17 24.70 -0.82
CA GLU A 7 -9.30 23.78 -0.62
C GLU A 7 -8.98 22.37 -1.15
N ALA A 8 -8.37 22.29 -2.34
CA ALA A 8 -7.91 21.02 -2.91
C ALA A 8 -6.88 20.33 -2.01
N GLN A 9 -5.93 21.10 -1.45
CA GLN A 9 -4.93 20.56 -0.54
C GLN A 9 -5.56 20.07 0.77
N LYS A 10 -6.49 20.82 1.36
CA LYS A 10 -7.23 20.40 2.56
C LYS A 10 -8.00 19.10 2.32
N ASN A 11 -8.69 18.99 1.19
CA ASN A 11 -9.42 17.78 0.83
C ASN A 11 -8.48 16.58 0.65
N ALA A 12 -7.33 16.78 -0.01
CA ALA A 12 -6.33 15.73 -0.17
C ALA A 12 -5.75 15.29 1.19
N SER A 13 -5.44 16.23 2.09
CA SER A 13 -5.00 15.91 3.45
C SER A 13 -6.05 15.11 4.21
N HIS A 14 -7.33 15.47 4.10
CA HIS A 14 -8.42 14.71 4.75
C HIS A 14 -8.50 13.26 4.25
N ILE A 15 -8.43 13.05 2.93
CA ILE A 15 -8.43 11.71 2.31
C ILE A 15 -7.24 10.89 2.82
N VAL A 16 -6.03 11.47 2.81
CA VAL A 16 -4.81 10.76 3.22
C VAL A 16 -4.81 10.45 4.71
N VAL A 17 -5.33 11.34 5.56
CA VAL A 17 -5.49 11.07 7.00
C VAL A 17 -6.47 9.92 7.25
N ALA A 18 -7.61 9.89 6.55
CA ALA A 18 -8.56 8.79 6.67
C ALA A 18 -7.93 7.45 6.25
N TYR A 19 -7.14 7.45 5.17
CA TYR A 19 -6.40 6.27 4.75
C TYR A 19 -5.31 5.87 5.75
N GLY A 20 -4.58 6.83 6.33
CA GLY A 20 -3.56 6.56 7.35
C GLY A 20 -4.09 5.81 8.55
N ARG A 21 -5.31 6.12 9.01
CA ARG A 21 -5.98 5.39 10.10
C ARG A 21 -6.19 3.91 9.79
N ILE A 22 -6.55 3.58 8.54
CA ILE A 22 -6.69 2.19 8.11
C ILE A 22 -5.35 1.43 8.17
N LEU A 23 -4.23 2.12 7.98
CA LEU A 23 -2.89 1.54 8.12
C LEU A 23 -2.49 1.35 9.59
N GLU A 24 -2.85 2.28 10.47
CA GLU A 24 -2.60 2.23 11.92
C GLU A 24 -3.42 1.14 12.63
N ASP A 25 -4.67 0.94 12.22
CA ASP A 25 -5.58 -0.06 12.79
C ASP A 25 -5.24 -1.51 12.38
N SER A 26 -4.28 -1.69 11.47
CA SER A 26 -3.88 -3.03 11.03
C SER A 26 -3.04 -3.70 12.11
N PRO A 27 -3.42 -4.88 12.62
CA PRO A 27 -2.53 -5.62 13.51
C PRO A 27 -1.21 -5.84 12.79
N THR A 28 -0.10 -5.63 13.50
CA THR A 28 1.30 -5.80 13.07
C THR A 28 1.66 -7.23 12.65
N SER A 29 0.65 -8.06 12.37
CA SER A 29 0.78 -9.43 11.96
C SER A 29 1.35 -9.49 10.56
N LEU A 30 2.66 -9.78 10.51
CA LEU A 30 3.47 -10.01 9.31
C LEU A 30 2.91 -11.09 8.36
N THR A 31 1.80 -11.75 8.70
CA THR A 31 1.18 -12.85 7.96
C THR A 31 0.18 -12.44 6.89
N ILE A 32 -0.45 -11.26 6.96
CA ILE A 32 -1.43 -10.85 5.95
C ILE A 32 -0.79 -9.80 5.03
N LEU A 33 -0.29 -10.26 3.88
CA LEU A 33 0.38 -9.43 2.88
C LEU A 33 -0.58 -8.49 2.13
N PHE A 34 -1.85 -8.86 2.00
CA PHE A 34 -2.85 -8.19 1.17
C PHE A 34 -4.16 -7.92 1.90
N ARG A 35 -4.86 -6.86 1.50
CA ARG A 35 -6.18 -6.46 2.02
C ARG A 35 -7.17 -6.28 0.88
N PRO A 36 -8.48 -6.40 1.09
CA PRO A 36 -9.45 -6.10 0.05
C PRO A 36 -9.58 -4.58 -0.13
N GLU A 37 -9.78 -4.09 -1.35
CA GLU A 37 -10.03 -2.67 -1.63
C GLU A 37 -11.27 -2.11 -0.92
N SER A 38 -12.22 -2.96 -0.53
CA SER A 38 -13.40 -2.56 0.26
C SER A 38 -13.06 -2.05 1.67
N ASP A 39 -11.85 -2.33 2.18
CA ASP A 39 -11.35 -1.76 3.43
C ASP A 39 -10.95 -0.29 3.29
N LEU A 40 -10.78 0.21 2.07
CA LEU A 40 -10.35 1.59 1.85
C LEU A 40 -11.50 2.57 2.13
N PRO A 41 -11.20 3.73 2.75
CA PRO A 41 -12.22 4.73 3.06
C PRO A 41 -12.69 5.50 1.81
N TYR A 42 -11.92 5.41 0.72
CA TYR A 42 -12.18 6.01 -0.58
C TYR A 42 -11.67 5.08 -1.68
N PRO A 43 -12.13 5.23 -2.93
CA PRO A 43 -11.57 4.48 -4.05
C PRO A 43 -10.04 4.66 -4.16
N LYS A 44 -9.33 3.59 -4.47
CA LYS A 44 -7.85 3.56 -4.58
C LYS A 44 -7.29 4.68 -5.46
N SER A 45 -7.95 4.97 -6.59
CA SER A 45 -7.58 6.05 -7.50
C SER A 45 -7.65 7.44 -6.83
N ILE A 46 -8.68 7.69 -6.02
CA ILE A 46 -8.87 8.97 -5.31
C ILE A 46 -7.79 9.16 -4.24
N ILE A 47 -7.47 8.11 -3.48
CA ILE A 47 -6.39 8.15 -2.48
C ILE A 47 -5.06 8.44 -3.15
N ARG A 48 -4.77 7.77 -4.27
CA ARG A 48 -3.54 7.99 -5.05
C ARG A 48 -3.43 9.43 -5.55
N SER A 49 -4.49 9.98 -6.15
CA SER A 49 -4.49 11.38 -6.60
C SER A 49 -4.27 12.36 -5.44
N ALA A 50 -4.85 12.09 -4.26
CA ALA A 50 -4.62 12.90 -3.07
C ALA A 50 -3.15 12.82 -2.59
N LEU A 51 -2.56 11.63 -2.55
CA LEU A 51 -1.15 11.42 -2.22
C LEU A 51 -0.22 12.16 -3.19
N GLU A 52 -0.44 12.01 -4.50
CA GLU A 52 0.34 12.70 -5.53
C GLU A 52 0.24 14.23 -5.41
N LEU A 53 -0.95 14.77 -5.16
CA LEU A 53 -1.13 16.20 -4.94
C LEU A 53 -0.31 16.68 -3.73
N LEU A 54 -0.39 15.97 -2.62
CA LEU A 54 0.38 16.30 -1.42
C LEU A 54 1.89 16.18 -1.66
N LEU A 55 2.34 15.19 -2.42
CA LEU A 55 3.75 15.03 -2.82
C LEU A 55 4.23 16.17 -3.72
N LEU A 56 3.37 16.81 -4.50
CA LEU A 56 3.74 17.99 -5.29
C LEU A 56 3.91 19.24 -4.42
N THR A 57 3.16 19.34 -3.32
CA THR A 57 3.10 20.55 -2.48
C THR A 57 4.01 20.50 -1.24
N ILE A 58 4.14 19.33 -0.60
CA ILE A 58 4.89 19.18 0.65
C ILE A 58 6.39 19.08 0.37
N ARG A 59 7.16 19.85 1.14
CA ARG A 59 8.62 19.96 1.03
C ARG A 59 9.37 19.30 2.17
N ASP A 60 8.69 19.09 3.30
CA ASP A 60 9.27 18.40 4.43
C ASP A 60 9.65 16.96 4.07
N ALA A 61 10.91 16.59 4.33
CA ALA A 61 11.48 15.33 3.89
C ALA A 61 10.88 14.13 4.63
N GLU A 62 10.53 14.29 5.91
CA GLU A 62 9.96 13.23 6.73
C GLU A 62 8.52 12.94 6.31
N THR A 63 7.68 13.99 6.26
CA THR A 63 6.30 13.90 5.79
C THR A 63 6.23 13.35 4.37
N ARG A 64 7.15 13.77 3.49
CA ARG A 64 7.23 13.23 2.14
C ARG A 64 7.51 11.73 2.13
N LYS A 65 8.52 11.26 2.89
CA LYS A 65 8.82 9.83 3.00
C LYS A 65 7.60 9.03 3.48
N SER A 66 6.86 9.57 4.45
CA SER A 66 5.63 8.93 4.94
C SER A 66 4.55 8.84 3.86
N LEU A 67 4.36 9.90 3.07
CA LEU A 67 3.40 9.90 1.95
C LEU A 67 3.80 8.91 0.84
N GLU A 68 5.08 8.85 0.49
CA GLU A 68 5.60 7.88 -0.49
C GLU A 68 5.40 6.45 0.01
N ALA A 69 5.67 6.18 1.29
CA ALA A 69 5.39 4.88 1.90
C ALA A 69 3.89 4.54 1.88
N CYS A 70 3.01 5.49 2.17
CA CYS A 70 1.56 5.32 2.11
C CYS A 70 1.09 4.90 0.71
N ASP A 71 1.62 5.52 -0.35
CA ASP A 71 1.25 5.19 -1.74
C ASP A 71 1.75 3.80 -2.17
N VAL A 72 2.96 3.41 -1.72
CA VAL A 72 3.44 2.03 -1.93
C VAL A 72 2.56 1.02 -1.19
N LEU A 73 2.18 1.32 0.06
CA LEU A 73 1.30 0.46 0.85
C LEU A 73 -0.10 0.34 0.24
N LEU A 74 -0.56 1.34 -0.51
CA LEU A 74 -1.85 1.32 -1.19
C LEU A 74 -1.93 0.17 -2.21
N ASN A 75 -0.80 -0.27 -2.77
CA ASN A 75 -0.76 -1.42 -3.67
C ASN A 75 -1.08 -2.76 -2.99
N ARG A 76 -1.07 -2.84 -1.65
CA ARG A 76 -1.47 -4.05 -0.91
C ARG A 76 -2.98 -4.28 -0.90
N PHE A 77 -3.77 -3.27 -1.28
CA PHE A 77 -5.20 -3.39 -1.43
C PHE A 77 -5.52 -3.95 -2.81
N LEU A 78 -6.09 -5.15 -2.82
CA LEU A 78 -6.42 -5.91 -4.03
C LEU A 78 -7.92 -5.84 -4.32
N PRO A 79 -8.31 -5.92 -5.60
CA PRO A 79 -9.68 -6.24 -5.98
C PRO A 79 -10.20 -7.49 -5.24
N GLN A 80 -11.52 -7.53 -4.99
CA GLN A 80 -12.11 -8.57 -4.14
C GLN A 80 -11.83 -10.00 -4.63
N ASP A 81 -11.83 -10.22 -5.95
CA ASP A 81 -11.56 -11.53 -6.56
C ASP A 81 -10.11 -11.97 -6.35
N GLU A 82 -9.14 -11.07 -6.53
CA GLU A 82 -7.72 -11.32 -6.26
C GLU A 82 -7.45 -11.52 -4.77
N TYR A 83 -8.08 -10.71 -3.91
CA TYR A 83 -8.00 -10.87 -2.47
C TYR A 83 -8.52 -12.23 -2.02
N CYS A 84 -9.66 -12.70 -2.55
CA CYS A 84 -10.21 -14.02 -2.23
C CYS A 84 -9.21 -15.14 -2.57
N VAL A 85 -8.54 -15.08 -3.73
CA VAL A 85 -7.49 -16.04 -4.08
C VAL A 85 -6.34 -15.98 -3.07
N ALA A 86 -5.82 -14.78 -2.80
CA ALA A 86 -4.70 -14.62 -1.88
C ALA A 86 -5.03 -15.08 -0.45
N TYR A 87 -6.24 -14.78 0.01
CA TYR A 87 -6.73 -15.23 1.32
C TYR A 87 -6.86 -16.75 1.36
N GLN A 88 -7.51 -17.38 0.38
CA GLN A 88 -7.71 -18.83 0.35
C GLN A 88 -6.39 -19.60 0.35
N GLN A 89 -5.42 -19.19 -0.48
CA GLN A 89 -4.12 -19.86 -0.55
C GLN A 89 -3.25 -19.63 0.71
N ARG A 90 -3.56 -18.61 1.53
CA ARG A 90 -2.85 -18.29 2.77
C ARG A 90 -3.65 -18.62 4.03
N ALA A 91 -4.90 -19.06 3.91
CA ALA A 91 -5.81 -19.26 5.05
C ALA A 91 -5.25 -20.29 6.04
N GLY A 92 -4.72 -21.40 5.51
CA GLY A 92 -4.06 -22.42 6.31
C GLY A 92 -2.85 -21.89 7.09
N LEU A 93 -2.05 -21.01 6.47
CA LEU A 93 -0.93 -20.35 7.14
C LEU A 93 -1.39 -19.42 8.27
N ALA A 94 -2.43 -18.61 8.02
CA ALA A 94 -2.98 -17.70 9.02
C ALA A 94 -3.51 -18.47 10.24
N GLN A 95 -4.30 -19.52 10.00
CA GLN A 95 -4.82 -20.39 11.05
C GLN A 95 -3.71 -21.14 11.82
N ALA A 96 -2.67 -21.59 11.11
CA ALA A 96 -1.52 -22.21 11.75
C ALA A 96 -0.84 -21.22 12.69
N VAL A 97 -0.57 -19.99 12.23
CA VAL A 97 0.10 -18.93 13.01
C VAL A 97 -0.69 -18.52 14.26
N GLU A 98 -2.01 -18.39 14.18
CA GLU A 98 -2.86 -18.09 15.35
C GLU A 98 -2.80 -19.18 16.43
N ARG A 99 -2.55 -20.43 16.04
CA ARG A 99 -2.43 -21.56 16.98
C ARG A 99 -1.05 -21.66 17.62
N PHE A 100 -0.04 -20.92 17.16
CA PHE A 100 1.26 -20.88 17.81
C PHE A 100 1.24 -20.04 19.07
N LYS A 101 1.69 -20.64 20.18
CA LYS A 101 2.00 -19.92 21.42
C LYS A 101 3.52 -19.79 21.57
N PRO A 102 4.02 -18.67 22.13
CA PRO A 102 5.43 -18.53 22.46
C PRO A 102 5.92 -19.70 23.32
N GLY A 103 7.04 -20.31 22.95
CA GLY A 103 7.66 -21.43 23.68
C GLY A 103 7.24 -22.84 23.24
N VAL A 104 6.34 -22.97 22.26
CA VAL A 104 5.97 -24.27 21.68
C VAL A 104 6.80 -24.55 20.42
N SER A 105 7.65 -25.58 20.47
CA SER A 105 8.29 -26.14 19.28
C SER A 105 7.23 -26.85 18.43
N VAL A 106 7.09 -26.47 17.16
CA VAL A 106 6.17 -27.13 16.25
C VAL A 106 6.96 -27.72 15.10
N ASP A 107 6.75 -29.02 14.87
CA ASP A 107 7.36 -29.77 13.78
C ASP A 107 6.76 -29.34 12.43
N ILE A 108 7.61 -29.18 11.42
CA ILE A 108 7.22 -28.85 10.05
C ILE A 108 6.25 -29.88 9.46
N THR A 109 6.33 -31.14 9.88
CA THR A 109 5.43 -32.22 9.44
C THR A 109 4.00 -32.03 9.94
N PHE A 110 3.82 -31.39 11.10
CA PHE A 110 2.51 -31.01 11.64
C PHE A 110 1.94 -29.76 10.95
N LEU A 111 2.81 -28.82 10.58
CA LEU A 111 2.41 -27.55 9.97
C LEU A 111 2.06 -27.68 8.50
N LYS A 112 2.78 -28.51 7.76
CA LYS A 112 2.60 -28.65 6.32
C LYS A 112 1.14 -28.88 5.91
N PRO A 113 0.40 -29.86 6.48
CA PRO A 113 -1.01 -30.05 6.11
C PRO A 113 -1.90 -28.86 6.49
N LEU A 114 -1.66 -28.21 7.64
CA LEU A 114 -2.41 -27.02 8.08
C LEU A 114 -2.19 -25.82 7.16
N VAL A 115 -0.96 -25.61 6.70
CA VAL A 115 -0.58 -24.48 5.84
C VAL A 115 -1.12 -24.65 4.41
N THR A 116 -1.23 -25.88 3.94
CA THR A 116 -1.69 -26.19 2.57
C THR A 116 -3.17 -26.53 2.47
N GLU A 117 -3.91 -26.56 3.57
CA GLU A 117 -5.34 -26.88 3.58
C GLU A 117 -6.12 -25.85 2.75
N GLY A 118 -6.84 -26.31 1.72
CA GLY A 118 -7.57 -25.45 0.79
C GLY A 118 -6.73 -24.79 -0.30
N ALA A 119 -5.40 -24.94 -0.27
CA ALA A 119 -4.53 -24.47 -1.34
C ALA A 119 -4.62 -25.38 -2.57
N THR A 120 -4.66 -24.79 -3.75
CA THR A 120 -4.68 -25.52 -5.04
C THR A 120 -3.50 -25.08 -5.89
N LYS A 121 -3.03 -25.95 -6.78
CA LYS A 121 -1.90 -25.62 -7.67
C LYS A 121 -2.21 -24.40 -8.54
N GLU A 122 -3.41 -24.35 -9.11
CA GLU A 122 -3.89 -23.21 -9.92
C GLU A 122 -4.01 -21.92 -9.08
N GLY A 123 -4.47 -22.05 -7.83
CA GLY A 123 -4.55 -20.94 -6.89
C GLY A 123 -3.18 -20.38 -6.52
N GLU A 124 -2.20 -21.24 -6.27
CA GLU A 124 -0.80 -20.86 -6.01
C GLU A 124 -0.14 -20.19 -7.23
N GLU A 125 -0.39 -20.70 -8.44
CA GLU A 125 0.08 -20.06 -9.68
C GLU A 125 -0.52 -18.66 -9.83
N ARG A 126 -1.81 -18.50 -9.55
CA ARG A 126 -2.49 -17.20 -9.57
C ARG A 126 -2.00 -16.27 -8.46
N LEU A 127 -1.75 -16.79 -7.25
CA LEU A 127 -1.13 -16.02 -6.17
C LEU A 127 0.26 -15.52 -6.55
N ALA A 128 1.07 -16.35 -7.21
CA ALA A 128 2.38 -15.94 -7.70
C ALA A 128 2.28 -14.80 -8.72
N GLN A 129 1.29 -14.85 -9.62
CA GLN A 129 1.00 -13.76 -10.56
C GLN A 129 0.59 -12.47 -9.85
N ILE A 130 -0.30 -12.55 -8.84
CA ILE A 130 -0.72 -11.41 -8.01
C ILE A 130 0.48 -10.77 -7.31
N VAL A 131 1.34 -11.58 -6.67
CA VAL A 131 2.54 -11.10 -5.98
C VAL A 131 3.52 -10.43 -6.95
N GLU A 132 3.70 -11.00 -8.13
CA GLU A 132 4.58 -10.43 -9.16
C GLU A 132 4.03 -9.11 -9.73
N GLN A 133 2.71 -9.04 -9.99
CA GLN A 133 2.05 -7.81 -10.40
C GLN A 133 2.18 -6.73 -9.32
N TRP A 134 1.94 -7.08 -8.05
CA TRP A 134 2.08 -6.17 -6.91
C TRP A 134 3.50 -5.60 -6.82
N LYS A 135 4.54 -6.42 -6.97
CA LYS A 135 5.94 -5.95 -6.98
C LYS A 135 6.17 -4.93 -8.10
N ARG A 136 5.71 -5.22 -9.32
CA ARG A 136 5.81 -4.31 -10.46
C ARG A 136 5.04 -3.00 -10.22
N GLU A 137 3.90 -3.06 -9.55
CA GLU A 137 3.14 -1.86 -9.16
C GLU A 137 3.90 -1.01 -8.14
N CYS A 138 4.51 -1.63 -7.13
CA CYS A 138 5.38 -0.96 -6.18
C CYS A 138 6.58 -0.29 -6.87
N ASP A 139 7.26 -1.00 -7.77
CA ASP A 139 8.39 -0.45 -8.53
C ASP A 139 7.97 0.75 -9.38
N ARG A 140 6.83 0.65 -10.09
CA ARG A 140 6.26 1.77 -10.86
C ARG A 140 5.92 2.96 -9.96
N THR A 141 5.38 2.71 -8.78
CA THR A 141 5.02 3.75 -7.80
C THR A 141 6.27 4.48 -7.31
N VAL A 142 7.34 3.75 -6.99
CA VAL A 142 8.63 4.34 -6.59
C VAL A 142 9.24 5.18 -7.72
N LEU A 143 9.20 4.70 -8.97
CA LEU A 143 9.65 5.48 -10.13
C LEU A 143 8.83 6.77 -10.29
N ARG A 144 7.51 6.69 -10.11
CA ARG A 144 6.63 7.86 -10.14
C ARG A 144 7.00 8.89 -9.07
N HIS A 145 7.33 8.46 -7.86
CA HIS A 145 7.79 9.38 -6.81
C HIS A 145 9.09 10.09 -7.19
N GLN A 146 10.02 9.39 -7.85
CA GLN A 146 11.26 10.00 -8.35
C GLN A 146 11.00 11.05 -9.44
N GLU A 147 10.07 10.78 -10.36
CA GLU A 147 9.63 11.76 -11.38
C GLU A 147 9.05 13.01 -10.71
N ILE A 148 8.12 12.83 -9.77
CA ILE A 148 7.51 13.96 -9.04
C ILE A 148 8.57 14.80 -8.34
N ARG A 149 9.60 14.17 -7.72
CA ARG A 149 10.71 14.92 -7.11
C ARG A 149 11.48 15.76 -8.13
N ARG A 150 11.83 15.18 -9.28
CA ARG A 150 12.55 15.89 -10.35
C ARG A 150 11.73 17.07 -10.88
N ASP A 151 10.44 16.87 -11.14
CA ASP A 151 9.57 17.92 -11.68
C ASP A 151 9.44 19.09 -10.70
N VAL A 152 9.27 18.79 -9.40
CA VAL A 152 9.27 19.79 -8.33
C VAL A 152 10.57 20.60 -8.32
N GLU A 153 11.73 19.94 -8.38
CA GLU A 153 13.04 20.60 -8.37
C GLU A 153 13.26 21.49 -9.61
N LEU A 154 12.78 21.06 -10.78
CA LEU A 154 12.89 21.81 -12.04
C LEU A 154 12.03 23.09 -12.02
N VAL A 155 10.81 23.00 -11.49
CA VAL A 155 9.92 24.16 -11.33
C VAL A 155 10.54 25.19 -10.38
N GLN A 156 11.16 24.73 -9.28
CA GLN A 156 11.84 25.62 -8.33
C GLN A 156 12.99 26.38 -8.98
N LYS A 157 13.91 25.66 -9.65
CA LYS A 157 15.05 26.27 -10.34
C LYS A 157 14.63 27.24 -11.45
N SER A 158 13.49 27.00 -12.09
CA SER A 158 12.96 27.86 -13.15
C SER A 158 12.25 29.11 -12.62
N GLY A 159 11.66 29.03 -11.41
CA GLY A 159 11.07 30.17 -10.72
C GLY A 159 12.11 31.14 -10.17
N GLU A 160 13.23 30.63 -9.65
CA GLU A 160 14.35 31.44 -9.15
C GLU A 160 15.00 32.27 -10.28
N LYS A 161 15.14 31.71 -11.48
CA LYS A 161 15.72 32.40 -12.65
C LYS A 161 14.85 33.50 -13.27
N ARG A 162 13.57 33.63 -12.89
CA ARG A 162 12.68 34.69 -13.38
C ARG A 162 12.52 35.86 -12.39
N GLY A 163 13.13 35.76 -11.21
CA GLY A 163 13.13 36.79 -10.18
C GLY A 163 14.41 37.63 -10.10
N GLU A 164 15.39 37.36 -10.97
CA GLU A 164 16.60 38.17 -11.20
C GLU A 164 16.44 39.00 -12.48
#